data_AF-A0A966YTR8-F1
#
_entry.id   AF-A0A966YTR8-F1
#
_cell.length_a   1.000
_cell.length_b   1.000
_cell.length_c   1.000
_cell.angle_alpha   90.00
_cell.angle_beta   90.00
_cell.angle_gamma   90.00
#
_symmetry.space_group_name_H-M   'P 1'
#
loop_
_entity.id
_entity.type
_entity.pdbx_description
1 polymer ?
#
loop_
_entity_poly.entity_id
_entity_poly.type
_entity_poly.pdbx_seq_one_letter_code
_entity_poly.pdbx_strand_id
1 'polypeptide(L)'
;EVGTPLGNLLFYQLNAQYQQYHSFSKGNILSFNGEVGYGEAYSSKPYPISKNYFVGGIGSVRGYAPGSLGPKYFNTFTGTYLPSGGQSKIVTNVEYTVPVPGSGVDKTLRIFGFVDGGNAFQDINLVLRYSYGLGFSWISPLGPLKFSYGIPIRSQPTDNVQRLQFQVGTAF
;
A
#
# COMPACT_ATOMS: atom_id res chain seq x y z
N GLU A 1 -17.67 -6.23 6.56
CA GLU A 1 -17.66 -6.80 7.94
C GLU A 1 -18.61 -5.98 8.80
N VAL A 2 -19.41 -6.64 9.64
CA VAL A 2 -20.19 -5.99 10.71
C VAL A 2 -19.67 -6.57 12.01
N GLY A 3 -19.21 -5.72 12.92
CA GLY A 3 -18.55 -6.16 14.14
C GLY A 3 -18.99 -5.35 15.36
N THR A 4 -19.05 -6.02 16.50
CA THR A 4 -19.16 -5.37 17.82
C THR A 4 -17.88 -5.66 18.61
N PRO A 5 -17.01 -4.69 18.90
CA PRO A 5 -15.99 -4.84 19.93
C PRO A 5 -16.65 -5.12 21.27
N LEU A 6 -15.91 -5.72 22.21
CA LEU A 6 -16.31 -6.05 23.59
C LEU A 6 -16.85 -4.86 24.44
N GLY A 7 -17.05 -3.67 23.86
CA GLY A 7 -17.48 -2.43 24.51
C GLY A 7 -18.57 -1.64 23.77
N ASN A 8 -19.59 -2.29 23.18
CA ASN A 8 -20.78 -1.64 22.60
C ASN A 8 -20.51 -0.67 21.42
N LEU A 9 -19.38 -0.79 20.72
CA LEU A 9 -19.16 -0.07 19.46
C LEU A 9 -19.77 -0.90 18.34
N LEU A 10 -20.58 -0.30 17.49
CA LEU A 10 -21.17 -1.00 16.35
C LEU A 10 -20.60 -0.25 15.15
N PHE A 11 -19.97 -0.94 14.21
CA PHE A 11 -19.37 -0.32 13.03
C PHE A 11 -19.57 -1.21 11.80
N TYR A 12 -19.42 -0.62 10.62
CA TYR A 12 -19.36 -1.37 9.37
C TYR A 12 -18.07 -1.03 8.62
N GLN A 13 -17.57 -2.00 7.86
CA GLN A 13 -16.45 -1.83 6.93
C GLN A 13 -16.81 -2.44 5.58
N LEU A 14 -16.57 -1.65 4.54
CA LEU A 14 -16.69 -1.99 3.14
C LEU A 14 -15.29 -2.01 2.53
N ASN A 15 -14.94 -3.11 1.86
CA ASN A 15 -13.68 -3.26 1.16
C ASN A 15 -13.99 -3.76 -0.25
N ALA A 16 -13.38 -3.11 -1.24
CA ALA A 16 -13.44 -3.53 -2.63
C ALA A 16 -12.02 -3.58 -3.18
N GLN A 17 -11.68 -4.68 -3.84
CA GLN A 17 -10.40 -4.85 -4.50
C GLN A 17 -10.63 -5.37 -5.91
N TYR A 18 -9.94 -4.76 -6.87
CA TYR A 18 -9.93 -5.16 -8.26
C TYR A 18 -8.49 -5.38 -8.72
N GLN A 19 -8.21 -6.58 -9.23
CA GLN A 19 -6.91 -6.95 -9.75
C GLN A 19 -7.05 -7.47 -11.17
N GLN A 20 -6.22 -6.94 -12.06
CA GLN A 20 -6.20 -7.37 -13.45
C GLN A 20 -4.76 -7.53 -13.93
N TYR A 21 -4.49 -8.65 -14.59
CA TYR A 21 -3.22 -8.95 -15.21
C TYR A 21 -3.44 -9.10 -16.72
N HIS A 22 -2.69 -8.34 -17.49
CA HIS A 22 -2.71 -8.42 -18.94
C HIS A 22 -1.33 -8.79 -19.47
N SER A 23 -1.26 -9.85 -20.25
CA SER A 23 -0.01 -10.34 -20.84
C SER A 23 0.03 -9.98 -22.32
N PHE A 24 0.87 -9.02 -22.70
CA PHE A 24 0.99 -8.57 -24.10
C PHE A 24 1.83 -9.51 -24.97
N SER A 25 2.84 -10.16 -24.38
CA SER A 25 3.73 -11.10 -25.07
C SER A 25 4.36 -12.08 -24.07
N LYS A 26 5.16 -13.04 -24.56
CA LYS A 26 5.87 -13.99 -23.69
C LYS A 26 6.77 -13.24 -22.69
N GLY A 27 6.46 -13.38 -21.41
CA GLY A 27 7.25 -12.81 -20.30
C GLY A 27 6.85 -11.40 -19.84
N ASN A 28 6.11 -10.63 -20.65
CA ASN A 28 5.69 -9.27 -20.31
C ASN A 28 4.29 -9.26 -19.68
N ILE A 29 4.16 -8.68 -18.50
CA ILE A 29 2.90 -8.61 -17.75
C ILE A 29 2.68 -7.18 -17.29
N LEU A 30 1.55 -6.61 -17.65
CA LEU A 30 1.01 -5.41 -17.02
C LEU A 30 0.01 -5.82 -15.95
N SER A 31 0.20 -5.29 -14.75
CA SER A 31 -0.60 -5.59 -13.58
C SER A 31 -1.24 -4.30 -13.08
N PHE A 32 -2.54 -4.37 -12.83
CA PHE A 32 -3.32 -3.31 -12.19
C PHE A 32 -3.90 -3.85 -10.89
N ASN A 33 -3.78 -3.07 -9.82
CA ASN A 33 -4.45 -3.31 -8.54
C ASN A 33 -5.12 -2.01 -8.08
N GLY A 34 -6.41 -2.07 -7.80
CA GLY A 34 -7.16 -0.99 -7.18
C GLY A 34 -7.82 -1.50 -5.90
N GLU A 35 -7.69 -0.76 -4.82
CA GLU A 35 -8.28 -1.09 -3.52
C GLU A 35 -8.96 0.14 -2.93
N VAL A 36 -10.19 -0.03 -2.46
CA VAL A 36 -10.95 0.98 -1.73
C VAL A 36 -11.43 0.36 -0.42
N GLY A 37 -11.26 1.10 0.66
CA GLY A 37 -11.76 0.75 1.99
C GLY A 37 -12.54 1.92 2.57
N TYR A 38 -13.67 1.63 3.19
CA TYR A 38 -14.49 2.62 3.88
C TYR A 38 -15.08 2.00 5.15
N GLY A 39 -14.86 2.64 6.28
CA GLY A 39 -15.40 2.24 7.57
C GLY A 39 -16.08 3.41 8.26
N GLU A 40 -17.17 3.11 8.94
CA GLU A 40 -17.91 4.10 9.73
C GLU A 40 -18.54 3.42 10.95
N ALA A 41 -18.62 4.15 12.06
CA ALA A 41 -19.30 3.70 13.26
C ALA A 41 -20.80 4.04 13.21
N TYR A 42 -21.62 3.14 13.73
CA TYR A 42 -23.04 3.36 13.93
C TYR A 42 -23.29 4.22 15.16
N SER A 43 -24.34 5.06 15.06
CA SER A 43 -24.66 6.09 16.04
C SER A 43 -23.50 7.10 16.16
N SER A 44 -23.67 8.18 16.90
CA SER A 44 -22.66 9.22 17.15
C SER A 44 -21.42 8.74 17.94
N LYS A 45 -21.02 7.48 17.80
CA LYS A 45 -19.84 6.87 18.44
C LYS A 45 -18.62 7.02 17.53
N PRO A 46 -17.41 7.15 18.10
CA PRO A 46 -16.19 7.21 17.30
C PRO A 46 -15.88 5.85 16.64
N TYR A 47 -15.36 5.90 15.41
CA TYR A 47 -14.85 4.72 14.71
C TYR A 47 -13.64 4.11 15.45
N PRO A 48 -13.58 2.78 15.68
CA PRO A 48 -12.47 2.18 16.41
C PRO A 48 -11.12 2.37 15.70
N ILE A 49 -10.16 3.01 16.37
CA ILE A 49 -8.82 3.28 15.80
C ILE A 49 -8.09 1.98 15.39
N SER A 50 -8.34 0.88 16.10
CA SER A 50 -7.79 -0.44 15.76
C SER A 50 -8.28 -1.00 14.41
N LYS A 51 -9.34 -0.42 13.86
CA LYS A 51 -9.92 -0.78 12.56
C LYS A 51 -9.57 0.24 11.47
N ASN A 52 -8.69 1.20 11.74
CA ASN A 52 -8.20 2.13 10.74
C ASN A 52 -7.39 1.42 9.65
N TYR A 53 -7.49 1.96 8.44
CA TYR A 53 -6.68 1.57 7.32
C TYR A 53 -5.34 2.29 7.35
N PHE A 54 -4.30 1.56 6.94
CA PHE A 54 -2.93 2.04 6.84
C PHE A 54 -2.44 1.93 5.40
N VAL A 55 -1.80 2.98 4.90
CA VAL A 55 -1.29 3.07 3.53
C VAL A 55 0.17 3.53 3.56
N GLY A 56 0.94 3.11 2.57
CA GLY A 56 2.40 3.21 2.52
C GLY A 56 3.05 1.83 2.68
N GLY A 57 4.19 1.63 2.02
CA GLY A 57 4.92 0.36 2.03
C GLY A 57 4.75 -0.46 0.75
N ILE A 58 5.43 -1.61 0.69
CA ILE A 58 5.53 -2.46 -0.49
C ILE A 58 4.19 -3.04 -0.98
N GLY A 59 3.21 -3.17 -0.09
CA GLY A 59 1.86 -3.66 -0.39
C GLY A 59 0.84 -2.57 -0.73
N SER A 60 1.23 -1.29 -0.75
CA SER A 60 0.33 -0.19 -1.11
C SER A 60 1.04 0.89 -1.92
N VAL A 61 1.52 1.98 -1.31
CA VAL A 61 2.27 3.03 -2.02
C VAL A 61 3.76 2.90 -1.69
N ARG A 62 4.52 2.31 -2.61
CA ARG A 62 5.97 2.12 -2.45
C ARG A 62 6.70 3.45 -2.37
N GLY A 63 7.87 3.49 -1.74
CA GLY A 63 8.63 4.72 -1.53
C GLY A 63 8.21 5.53 -0.29
N TYR A 64 7.06 5.21 0.32
CA TYR A 64 6.65 5.70 1.64
C TYR A 64 6.78 4.59 2.67
N ALA A 65 7.13 4.93 3.91
CA ALA A 65 7.25 3.96 4.99
C ALA A 65 5.91 3.21 5.24
N PRO A 66 5.93 1.92 5.63
CA PRO A 66 4.74 1.14 5.91
C PRO A 66 3.76 1.86 6.83
N GLY A 67 2.51 2.00 6.39
CA GLY A 67 1.45 2.64 7.16
C GLY A 67 1.65 4.12 7.51
N SER A 68 2.60 4.80 6.87
CA SER A 68 2.92 6.20 7.20
C SER A 68 2.05 7.25 6.53
N LEU A 69 1.24 6.86 5.54
CA LEU A 69 0.34 7.73 4.81
C LEU A 69 -1.03 7.82 5.49
N GLY A 70 -1.53 9.04 5.58
CA GLY A 70 -2.86 9.36 6.11
C GLY A 70 -2.81 10.29 7.32
N PRO A 71 -3.90 10.33 8.11
CA PRO A 71 -3.97 11.12 9.33
C PRO A 71 -2.85 10.77 10.31
N LYS A 72 -2.37 11.80 11.01
CA LYS A 72 -1.31 11.70 12.01
C LYS A 72 -1.75 12.44 13.27
N TYR A 73 -1.31 11.96 14.42
CA TYR A 73 -1.44 12.68 15.68
C TYR A 73 -0.06 13.10 16.16
N PHE A 74 0.02 14.24 16.82
CA PHE A 74 1.25 14.69 17.46
C PHE A 74 1.40 13.97 18.80
N ASN A 75 2.46 13.19 18.96
CA ASN A 75 2.79 12.55 20.23
C ASN A 75 3.66 13.50 21.05
N THR A 76 3.10 14.04 22.14
CA THR A 76 3.78 15.00 23.02
C THR A 76 4.95 14.40 23.80
N PHE A 77 4.99 13.08 24.00
CA PHE A 77 6.09 12.39 24.69
C PHE A 77 7.31 12.24 23.79
N THR A 78 7.10 11.95 22.50
CA THR A 78 8.20 11.77 21.53
C THR A 78 8.50 13.03 20.73
N GLY A 79 7.62 14.05 20.77
CA GLY A 79 7.75 15.28 20.00
C GLY A 79 7.57 15.08 18.50
N THR A 80 6.93 14.00 18.07
CA THR A 80 6.84 13.59 16.66
C THR A 80 5.42 13.27 16.22
N TYR A 81 5.15 13.45 14.92
CA TYR A 81 3.88 13.02 14.32
C TYR A 81 3.92 11.51 14.03
N LEU A 82 2.97 10.78 14.60
CA LEU A 82 2.80 9.34 14.37
C LEU A 82 1.55 9.08 13.52
N PRO A 83 1.59 8.12 12.59
CA PRO A 83 0.42 7.78 11.78
C PRO A 83 -0.66 7.14 12.67
N SER A 84 -1.89 7.65 12.57
CA SER A 84 -3.06 7.04 13.22
C SER A 84 -3.84 6.11 12.29
N GLY A 85 -3.52 6.12 10.99
CA GLY A 85 -4.38 5.54 9.96
C GLY A 85 -5.66 6.35 9.76
N GLY A 86 -6.51 5.90 8.85
CA GLY A 86 -7.79 6.56 8.54
C GLY A 86 -8.95 5.57 8.40
N GLN A 87 -10.18 6.04 8.61
CA GLN A 87 -11.38 5.22 8.44
C GLN A 87 -11.67 4.87 6.98
N SER A 88 -11.07 5.58 6.02
CA SER A 88 -11.16 5.28 4.59
C SER A 88 -9.78 5.13 3.97
N LYS A 89 -9.67 4.38 2.86
CA LYS A 89 -8.47 4.33 2.03
C LYS A 89 -8.81 4.19 0.55
N ILE A 90 -7.88 4.64 -0.28
CA ILE A 90 -7.81 4.29 -1.70
C ILE A 90 -6.36 4.00 -2.05
N VAL A 91 -6.13 2.93 -2.81
CA VAL A 91 -4.82 2.53 -3.31
C VAL A 91 -4.98 2.08 -4.77
N THR A 92 -4.07 2.51 -5.61
CA THR A 92 -3.97 2.14 -7.02
C THR A 92 -2.52 1.85 -7.36
N ASN A 93 -2.27 0.72 -8.01
CA ASN A 93 -0.95 0.29 -8.43
C ASN A 93 -0.98 -0.13 -9.88
N VAL A 94 -0.03 0.37 -10.65
CA VAL A 94 0.26 -0.08 -12.00
C VAL A 94 1.68 -0.61 -12.00
N GLU A 95 1.87 -1.86 -12.39
CA GLU A 95 3.18 -2.51 -12.44
C GLU A 95 3.38 -3.16 -13.81
N TYR A 96 4.50 -2.85 -14.45
CA TYR A 96 4.92 -3.49 -15.69
C TYR A 96 6.14 -4.35 -15.43
N THR A 97 5.98 -5.65 -15.62
CA THR A 97 6.99 -6.67 -15.32
C THR A 97 7.50 -7.31 -16.61
N VAL A 98 8.82 -7.40 -16.73
CA VAL A 98 9.54 -7.91 -17.89
C VAL A 98 10.56 -8.98 -17.48
N PRO A 99 10.90 -9.93 -18.36
CA PRO A 99 12.03 -10.82 -18.12
C PRO A 99 13.34 -10.03 -18.15
N VAL A 100 14.36 -10.55 -17.48
CA VAL A 100 15.71 -9.96 -17.55
C VAL A 100 16.25 -10.08 -18.99
N PRO A 101 16.84 -9.02 -19.56
CA PRO A 101 17.46 -9.10 -20.88
C PRO A 101 18.48 -10.25 -20.94
N GLY A 102 18.34 -11.15 -21.92
CA GLY A 102 19.23 -12.30 -22.10
C GLY A 102 18.84 -13.57 -21.34
N SER A 103 17.88 -13.55 -20.41
CA SER A 103 17.40 -14.76 -19.70
C SER A 103 16.27 -15.51 -20.41
N GLY A 104 15.84 -15.03 -21.58
CA GLY A 104 14.69 -15.58 -22.30
C GLY A 104 13.38 -15.28 -21.56
N VAL A 105 12.62 -16.33 -21.19
CA VAL A 105 11.32 -16.22 -20.51
C VAL A 105 11.34 -16.79 -19.09
N ASP A 106 12.54 -16.89 -18.50
CA ASP A 106 12.72 -17.36 -17.14
C ASP A 106 11.89 -16.53 -16.15
N LYS A 107 11.25 -17.22 -15.19
CA LYS A 107 10.44 -16.63 -14.13
C LYS A 107 11.20 -16.45 -12.83
N THR A 108 12.42 -17.00 -12.72
CA THR A 108 13.27 -16.96 -11.53
C THR A 108 13.60 -15.52 -11.14
N LEU A 109 14.01 -14.70 -12.10
CA LEU A 109 14.32 -13.29 -11.90
C LEU A 109 13.51 -12.46 -12.90
N ARG A 110 12.80 -11.45 -12.39
CA ARG A 110 12.05 -10.49 -13.19
C ARG A 110 12.31 -9.08 -12.72
N ILE A 111 12.32 -8.14 -13.66
CA ILE A 111 12.43 -6.72 -13.38
C ILE A 111 11.04 -6.12 -13.57
N PHE A 112 10.70 -5.13 -12.75
CA PHE A 112 9.44 -4.41 -12.91
C PHE A 112 9.63 -2.92 -12.70
N GLY A 113 8.82 -2.14 -13.42
CA GLY A 113 8.60 -0.72 -13.14
C GLY A 113 7.19 -0.52 -12.61
N PHE A 114 7.00 0.49 -11.76
CA PHE A 114 5.69 0.74 -11.17
C PHE A 114 5.37 2.22 -11.02
N VAL A 115 4.07 2.49 -10.94
CA VAL A 115 3.48 3.75 -10.49
C VAL A 115 2.41 3.41 -9.47
N ASP A 116 2.54 3.97 -8.27
CA ASP A 116 1.59 3.79 -7.18
C ASP A 116 0.93 5.11 -6.83
N GLY A 117 -0.31 5.03 -6.36
CA GLY A 117 -1.09 6.14 -5.86
C GLY A 117 -1.98 5.69 -4.72
N GLY A 118 -2.14 6.50 -3.69
CA GLY A 118 -3.06 6.16 -2.61
C GLY A 118 -2.84 6.98 -1.36
N ASN A 119 -3.82 6.90 -0.46
CA ASN A 119 -3.72 7.45 0.90
C ASN A 119 -4.82 6.85 1.79
N ALA A 120 -4.65 6.99 3.11
CA ALA A 120 -5.72 6.80 4.10
C ALA A 120 -6.28 8.15 4.53
N PHE A 121 -7.55 8.17 4.97
CA PHE A 121 -8.26 9.42 5.28
C PHE A 121 -9.19 9.25 6.47
N GLN A 122 -9.32 10.32 7.27
CA GLN A 122 -10.34 10.41 8.32
C GLN A 122 -11.68 10.87 7.72
N ASP A 123 -11.67 11.81 6.79
CA ASP A 123 -12.86 12.27 6.04
C ASP A 123 -12.64 12.09 4.55
N ILE A 124 -13.64 12.35 3.70
CA ILE A 124 -13.51 12.26 2.22
C ILE A 124 -12.72 13.47 1.67
N ASN A 125 -11.57 13.77 2.26
CA ASN A 125 -10.59 14.71 1.74
C ASN A 125 -9.50 13.93 0.99
N LEU A 126 -9.68 13.78 -0.32
CA LEU A 126 -8.86 12.95 -1.21
C LEU A 126 -7.50 13.57 -1.53
N VAL A 127 -6.66 13.77 -0.52
CA VAL A 127 -5.26 14.18 -0.71
C VAL A 127 -4.42 12.95 -1.01
N LEU A 128 -4.21 12.63 -2.28
CA LEU A 128 -3.45 11.44 -2.69
C LEU A 128 -1.94 11.66 -2.64
N ARG A 129 -1.21 10.56 -2.39
CA ARG A 129 0.23 10.47 -2.56
C ARG A 129 0.55 9.52 -3.69
N TYR A 130 1.61 9.83 -4.41
CA TYR A 130 2.02 9.07 -5.58
C TYR A 130 3.50 8.78 -5.52
N SER A 131 3.90 7.68 -6.15
CA SER A 131 5.30 7.35 -6.35
C SER A 131 5.47 6.57 -7.64
N TYR A 132 6.70 6.54 -8.13
CA TYR A 132 7.09 5.65 -9.21
C TYR A 132 8.43 5.02 -8.87
N GLY A 133 8.76 3.92 -9.51
CA GLY A 133 10.03 3.27 -9.22
C GLY A 133 10.28 2.04 -10.05
N LEU A 134 11.38 1.39 -9.70
CA LEU A 134 11.84 0.15 -10.30
C LEU A 134 12.09 -0.87 -9.20
N GLY A 135 12.07 -2.14 -9.58
CA GLY A 135 12.36 -3.22 -8.68
C GLY A 135 12.62 -4.52 -9.40
N PHE A 136 12.90 -5.56 -8.63
CA PHE A 136 13.05 -6.90 -9.14
C PHE A 136 12.40 -7.89 -8.19
N SER A 137 11.86 -8.97 -8.75
CA SER A 137 11.35 -10.11 -8.01
C SER A 137 12.23 -11.31 -8.31
N TRP A 138 12.68 -11.99 -7.26
CA TRP A 138 13.54 -13.16 -7.35
C TRP A 138 12.92 -14.32 -6.57
N ILE A 139 12.70 -15.43 -7.25
CA ILE A 139 12.36 -16.71 -6.61
C ILE A 139 13.67 -17.33 -6.15
N SER A 140 14.06 -17.04 -4.90
CA SER A 140 15.28 -17.57 -4.29
C SER A 140 15.04 -18.97 -3.69
N PRO A 141 16.10 -19.72 -3.33
CA PRO A 141 15.95 -20.98 -2.60
C PRO A 141 15.21 -20.84 -1.25
N LEU A 142 15.19 -19.63 -0.67
CA LEU A 142 14.52 -19.32 0.60
C LEU A 142 13.08 -18.82 0.41
N GLY A 143 12.62 -18.72 -0.83
CA GLY A 143 11.28 -18.24 -1.20
C GLY A 143 11.27 -16.97 -2.03
N PRO A 144 10.07 -16.43 -2.33
CA PRO A 144 9.90 -15.24 -3.15
C PRO A 144 10.44 -14.00 -2.44
N LEU A 145 11.29 -13.25 -3.15
CA LEU A 145 11.84 -11.97 -2.73
C LEU A 145 11.36 -10.89 -3.68
N LYS A 146 10.93 -9.74 -3.15
CA LYS A 146 10.62 -8.56 -3.94
C LYS A 146 11.37 -7.36 -3.39
N PHE A 147 12.16 -6.71 -4.23
CA PHE A 147 12.88 -5.48 -3.92
C PHE A 147 12.31 -4.36 -4.77
N SER A 148 12.11 -3.20 -4.17
CA SER A 148 11.63 -2.00 -4.87
C SER A 148 12.36 -0.76 -4.39
N TYR A 149 12.71 0.09 -5.34
CA TYR A 149 13.20 1.44 -5.09
C TYR A 149 12.17 2.45 -5.60
N GLY A 150 11.40 3.03 -4.69
CA GLY A 150 10.33 3.99 -4.98
C GLY A 150 10.75 5.43 -4.73
N ILE A 151 10.37 6.31 -5.65
CA ILE A 151 10.58 7.75 -5.59
C ILE A 151 9.22 8.44 -5.44
N PRO A 152 8.92 9.05 -4.26
CA PRO A 152 7.73 9.85 -4.06
C PRO A 152 7.61 11.03 -5.03
N ILE A 153 6.40 11.28 -5.52
CA ILE A 153 6.05 12.46 -6.31
C ILE A 153 5.44 13.49 -5.36
N ARG A 154 6.08 14.65 -5.22
CA ARG A 154 5.60 15.78 -4.39
C ARG A 154 5.33 15.37 -2.92
N SER A 155 6.27 14.70 -2.28
CA SER A 155 6.20 14.40 -0.85
C SER A 155 6.15 15.69 -0.01
N GLN A 156 5.34 15.68 1.04
CA GLN A 156 5.29 16.76 2.02
C GLN A 156 6.33 16.54 3.13
N PRO A 157 6.78 17.59 3.86
CA PRO A 157 7.72 17.44 4.96
C PRO A 157 7.25 16.50 6.08
N THR A 158 5.94 16.32 6.21
CA THR A 158 5.32 15.41 7.18
C THR A 158 5.28 13.97 6.70
N ASP A 159 5.54 13.67 5.42
CA ASP A 159 5.52 12.30 4.90
C ASP A 159 6.80 11.55 5.31
N ASN A 160 6.65 10.30 5.73
CA ASN A 160 7.80 9.44 6.02
C ASN A 160 8.19 8.67 4.76
N VAL A 161 9.33 9.04 4.18
CA VAL A 161 9.83 8.47 2.92
C VAL A 161 10.77 7.31 3.20
N GLN A 162 10.49 6.16 2.58
CA GLN A 162 11.35 4.98 2.60
C GLN A 162 11.50 4.45 1.17
N ARG A 163 12.58 4.88 0.51
CA ARG A 163 12.78 4.59 -0.93
C ARG A 163 13.08 3.12 -1.20
N LEU A 164 14.01 2.54 -0.44
CA LEU A 164 14.38 1.14 -0.57
C LEU A 164 13.49 0.28 0.32
N GLN A 165 12.78 -0.66 -0.29
CA GLN A 165 11.87 -1.58 0.38
C GLN A 165 12.10 -2.98 -0.14
N PHE A 166 11.99 -3.95 0.75
CA PHE A 166 12.10 -5.37 0.40
C PHE A 166 11.10 -6.19 1.19
N GLN A 167 10.66 -7.30 0.59
CA GLN A 167 9.81 -8.29 1.21
C GLN A 167 10.41 -9.67 0.96
N VAL A 168 10.50 -10.45 2.04
CA VAL A 168 10.99 -11.83 2.03
C VAL A 168 9.81 -12.73 2.39
N GLY A 169 9.44 -13.64 1.49
CA GLY A 169 8.38 -14.62 1.71
C GLY A 169 6.96 -14.03 1.67
N THR A 170 5.99 -14.87 2.04
CA THR A 170 4.60 -14.48 2.23
C THR A 170 4.40 -14.12 3.70
N ALA A 171 4.15 -12.85 4.01
CA ALA A 171 3.55 -12.50 5.29
C ALA A 171 2.11 -13.07 5.27
N PHE A 172 1.87 -14.07 6.11
CA PHE A 172 0.54 -14.66 6.32
C PHE A 172 -0.34 -13.72 7.16
#